data_AF-A0A1B3IZ79-F1
#
_entry.id   AF-A0A1B3IZ79-F1
#
_cell.length_a   1.000
_cell.length_b   1.000
_cell.length_c   1.000
_cell.angle_alpha   90.00
_cell.angle_beta   90.00
_cell.angle_gamma   90.00
#
_symmetry.space_group_name_H-M   'P 1'
#
loop_
_entity.id
_entity.type
_entity.pdbx_description
1 polymer ?
#
loop_
_entity_poly.entity_id
_entity_poly.type
_entity_poly.pdbx_seq_one_letter_code
_entity_poly.pdbx_strand_id
1 'polypeptide(L)'
;GALAKTNPISALTFSITMFSYAGIPPLAGFCSKFYLFFAALGCGAYFLAPVGVVTSVIGRFYYIRLAKRMFFDRPRTWILYEPMDRDKSSLLAMTSSFIISSFPYPSPLFDLTHQMALSSYL
;
A
#
# COMPACT_ATOMS: atom_id res chain seq x y z
N GLY A 1 -5.83 -7.33 17.48
CA GLY A 1 -5.44 -8.67 17.95
C GLY A 1 -6.41 -9.75 17.49
N ALA A 2 -7.71 -9.61 17.75
CA ALA A 2 -8.67 -10.69 17.45
C ALA A 2 -9.12 -10.77 15.97
N LEU A 3 -8.86 -9.75 15.15
CA LEU A 3 -9.43 -9.66 13.80
C LEU A 3 -9.10 -10.85 12.89
N ALA A 4 -7.87 -11.37 12.98
CA ALA A 4 -7.44 -12.53 12.20
C ALA A 4 -8.25 -13.80 12.53
N LYS A 5 -8.81 -13.90 13.74
CA LYS A 5 -9.61 -15.04 14.19
C LYS A 5 -11.12 -14.82 14.00
N THR A 6 -11.59 -13.58 14.13
CA THR A 6 -13.03 -13.27 14.01
C THR A 6 -13.46 -13.07 12.56
N ASN A 7 -12.68 -12.33 11.76
CA ASN A 7 -12.95 -12.04 10.36
C ASN A 7 -11.65 -12.11 9.55
N PRO A 8 -11.23 -13.33 9.12
CA PRO A 8 -9.94 -13.53 8.47
C PRO A 8 -9.82 -12.75 7.16
N ILE A 9 -10.92 -12.57 6.42
CA ILE A 9 -10.95 -11.85 5.14
C ILE A 9 -10.63 -10.36 5.35
N SER A 10 -11.24 -9.72 6.34
CA SER A 10 -10.97 -8.31 6.70
C SER A 10 -9.55 -8.12 7.22
N ALA A 11 -9.00 -9.12 7.93
CA ALA A 11 -7.61 -9.09 8.37
C ALA A 11 -6.64 -9.18 7.19
N LEU A 12 -6.96 -9.99 6.18
CA LEU A 12 -6.16 -10.19 4.99
C LEU A 12 -6.14 -8.91 4.13
N THR A 13 -7.31 -8.32 3.85
CA THR A 13 -7.41 -7.06 3.10
C THR A 13 -6.71 -5.91 3.82
N PHE A 14 -6.83 -5.82 5.15
CA PHE A 14 -6.08 -4.83 5.94
C PHE A 14 -4.57 -5.04 5.82
N SER A 15 -4.10 -6.29 5.87
CA SER A 15 -2.68 -6.61 5.71
C SER A 15 -2.18 -6.25 4.32
N ILE A 16 -2.93 -6.54 3.26
CA ILE A 16 -2.60 -6.17 1.88
C ILE A 16 -2.45 -4.64 1.76
N THR A 17 -3.40 -3.88 2.30
CA THR A 17 -3.35 -2.41 2.27
C THR A 17 -2.16 -1.86 3.04
N MET A 18 -1.87 -2.40 4.23
CA MET A 18 -0.70 -2.01 5.02
C MET A 18 0.62 -2.36 4.31
N PHE A 19 0.69 -3.50 3.63
CA PHE A 19 1.84 -3.88 2.82
C PHE A 19 2.02 -2.99 1.59
N SER A 20 0.92 -2.55 0.97
CA SER A 20 0.96 -1.57 -0.11
C SER A 20 1.54 -0.25 0.38
N TYR A 21 1.06 0.24 1.53
CA TYR A 21 1.57 1.46 2.16
C TYR A 21 3.06 1.35 2.56
N ALA A 22 3.46 0.21 3.11
CA ALA A 22 4.84 -0.13 3.43
C ALA A 22 5.76 -0.20 2.19
N GLY A 23 5.19 -0.38 1.00
CA GLY A 23 5.92 -0.53 -0.24
C GLY A 23 6.66 -1.86 -0.32
N ILE A 24 5.94 -2.98 -0.19
CA ILE A 24 6.47 -4.31 -0.48
C ILE A 24 6.52 -4.51 -2.02
N PRO A 25 7.58 -5.12 -2.59
CA PRO A 25 7.86 -5.10 -4.03
C PRO A 25 6.70 -5.41 -5.01
N PRO A 26 5.80 -6.38 -4.77
CA PRO A 26 4.73 -6.71 -5.71
C PRO A 26 3.47 -5.86 -5.56
N LEU A 27 3.50 -4.78 -4.76
CA LEU A 27 2.32 -3.95 -4.45
C LEU A 27 2.46 -2.54 -5.03
N ALA A 28 1.31 -1.94 -5.37
CA ALA A 28 1.22 -0.61 -5.98
C ALA A 28 2.05 0.48 -5.30
N GLY A 29 2.09 0.50 -3.96
CA GLY A 29 2.84 1.50 -3.20
C GLY A 29 4.37 1.34 -3.24
N PHE A 30 4.90 0.21 -3.70
CA PHE A 30 6.33 0.11 -4.03
C PHE A 30 6.62 0.74 -5.39
N CYS A 31 5.80 0.43 -6.41
CA CYS A 31 5.93 1.01 -7.74
C CYS A 31 5.92 2.54 -7.67
N SER A 32 4.99 3.13 -6.94
CA SER A 32 4.91 4.60 -6.82
C SER A 32 6.21 5.21 -6.26
N LYS A 33 6.73 4.69 -5.16
CA LYS A 33 7.98 5.17 -4.54
C LYS A 33 9.19 4.93 -5.44
N PHE A 34 9.27 3.77 -6.10
CA PHE A 34 10.37 3.43 -7.00
C PHE A 34 10.45 4.42 -8.16
N TYR A 35 9.33 4.70 -8.82
CA TYR A 35 9.27 5.69 -9.90
C TYR A 35 9.56 7.11 -9.42
N LEU A 36 9.12 7.46 -8.21
CA LEU A 36 9.40 8.77 -7.60
C LEU A 36 10.90 8.95 -7.33
N PHE A 37 11.60 7.90 -6.87
CA PHE A 37 13.05 7.93 -6.74
C PHE A 37 13.77 7.93 -8.08
N PHE A 38 13.28 7.20 -9.08
CA PHE A 38 13.83 7.22 -10.43
C PHE A 38 13.75 8.62 -11.05
N ALA A 39 12.60 9.28 -10.92
CA ALA A 39 12.42 10.67 -11.37
C ALA A 39 13.31 11.65 -10.59
N ALA A 40 13.41 11.51 -9.26
CA ALA A 40 14.27 12.37 -8.45
C ALA A 40 15.76 12.25 -8.83
N LEU A 41 16.24 11.04 -9.09
CA LEU A 41 17.60 10.81 -9.58
C LEU A 41 17.81 11.39 -10.99
N GLY A 42 16.81 11.27 -11.88
CA GLY A 42 16.83 11.88 -13.21
C GLY A 42 16.87 13.42 -13.18
N CYS A 43 16.27 14.05 -12.17
CA CYS A 43 16.32 15.49 -11.94
C CYS A 43 17.60 15.97 -11.22
N GLY A 44 18.57 15.10 -10.96
CA GLY A 44 19.81 15.46 -10.24
C GLY A 44 19.65 15.61 -8.72
N ALA A 45 18.50 15.23 -8.16
CA ALA A 45 18.21 15.34 -6.73
C ALA A 45 18.78 14.16 -5.92
N TYR A 46 20.11 13.97 -5.99
CA TYR A 46 20.80 12.83 -5.39
C TYR A 46 20.67 12.73 -3.86
N PHE A 47 20.37 13.83 -3.17
CA PHE A 47 20.17 13.83 -1.72
C PHE A 47 18.77 13.31 -1.30
N LEU A 48 17.74 13.54 -2.13
CA LEU A 48 16.38 13.15 -1.79
C LEU A 48 16.16 11.64 -1.88
N ALA A 49 16.83 10.97 -2.82
CA ALA A 49 16.73 9.53 -3.02
C ALA A 49 17.11 8.72 -1.75
N PRO A 50 18.31 8.87 -1.15
CA PRO A 50 18.69 8.10 0.04
C PRO A 50 17.82 8.42 1.26
N VAL A 51 17.44 9.68 1.47
CA VAL A 51 16.53 10.06 2.58
C VAL A 51 15.15 9.39 2.42
N GLY A 52 14.62 9.38 1.19
CA GLY A 52 13.37 8.69 0.86
C GLY A 52 13.45 7.18 1.03
N VAL A 53 14.57 6.57 0.66
CA VAL A 53 14.78 5.11 0.86
C VAL A 53 14.83 4.77 2.35
N VAL A 54 15.60 5.51 3.15
CA VAL A 54 15.73 5.26 4.60
C VAL A 54 14.38 5.39 5.31
N THR A 55 13.63 6.47 5.04
CA THR A 55 12.29 6.67 5.63
C THR A 55 11.31 5.58 5.21
N SER A 56 11.36 5.09 3.97
CA SER A 56 10.53 3.98 3.50
C SER A 56 10.88 2.65 4.21
N VAL A 57 12.17 2.38 4.45
CA VAL A 57 12.62 1.18 5.19
C VAL A 57 12.17 1.23 6.65
N ILE A 58 12.27 2.40 7.31
CA ILE A 58 11.79 2.59 8.69
C ILE A 58 10.28 2.33 8.76
N GLY A 59 9.51 2.89 7.83
CA GLY A 59 8.07 2.65 7.73
C GLY A 59 7.77 1.16 7.53
N ARG A 60 8.45 0.51 6.58
CA ARG A 60 8.27 -0.93 6.31
C ARG A 60 8.47 -1.79 7.56
N PHE A 61 9.49 -1.50 8.36
CA PHE A 61 9.73 -2.22 9.62
C PHE A 61 8.56 -2.08 10.59
N TYR A 62 8.00 -0.87 10.74
CA TYR A 62 6.85 -0.61 11.60
C TYR A 62 5.59 -1.36 11.12
N TYR A 63 5.28 -1.29 9.82
CA TYR A 63 4.07 -1.92 9.27
C TYR A 63 4.12 -3.45 9.28
N ILE A 64 5.27 -4.07 8.97
CA ILE A 64 5.43 -5.52 9.08
C ILE A 64 5.29 -5.97 10.54
N ARG A 65 5.87 -5.22 11.48
CA ARG A 65 5.73 -5.51 12.91
C ARG A 65 4.27 -5.42 13.35
N LEU A 66 3.51 -4.44 12.86
CA LEU A 66 2.09 -4.29 13.12
C LEU A 66 1.27 -5.46 12.56
N ALA A 67 1.52 -5.85 11.30
CA ALA A 67 0.86 -7.00 10.67
C ALA A 67 1.15 -8.29 11.43
N LYS A 68 2.41 -8.54 11.80
CA LYS A 68 2.79 -9.69 12.63
C LYS A 68 2.03 -9.69 13.96
N ARG A 69 1.94 -8.55 14.63
CA ARG A 69 1.20 -8.40 15.88
C ARG A 69 -0.28 -8.73 15.70
N MET A 70 -0.87 -8.38 14.56
CA MET A 70 -2.27 -8.60 14.29
C MET A 70 -2.63 -10.08 14.10
N PHE A 71 -1.75 -10.88 13.49
CA PHE A 71 -1.97 -12.31 13.23
C PHE A 71 -1.48 -13.22 14.37
N PHE A 72 -0.35 -12.90 15.00
CA PHE A 72 0.32 -13.80 15.93
C PHE A 72 0.10 -13.47 17.42
N ASP A 73 -0.18 -12.20 17.79
CA ASP A 73 -0.47 -11.90 19.20
C ASP A 73 -1.89 -12.33 19.58
N ARG A 74 -2.01 -12.90 20.79
CA ARG A 74 -3.31 -13.21 21.38
C ARG A 74 -4.03 -11.91 21.78
N PRO A 75 -5.32 -11.74 21.44
CA PRO A 75 -6.08 -10.58 21.88
C PRO A 75 -6.17 -10.54 23.40
N ARG A 76 -5.90 -9.37 23.99
CA ARG A 76 -6.12 -9.13 25.43
C ARG A 76 -7.59 -8.84 25.74
N THR A 77 -8.36 -8.40 24.75
CA THR A 77 -9.80 -8.08 24.85
C THR A 77 -10.53 -8.54 23.59
N TRP A 78 -11.74 -9.07 23.76
CA TRP A 78 -12.63 -9.47 22.67
C TRP A 78 -13.45 -8.24 22.26
N ILE A 79 -13.07 -7.63 21.14
CA ILE A 79 -13.83 -6.53 20.56
C ILE A 79 -14.85 -7.16 19.61
N LEU A 80 -16.14 -6.93 19.84
CA LEU A 80 -17.17 -7.28 18.87
C LEU A 80 -17.02 -6.36 17.67
N TYR A 81 -16.79 -6.97 16.51
CA TYR A 81 -16.76 -6.23 15.25
C TYR A 81 -18.18 -6.16 14.71
N GLU A 82 -18.68 -4.95 14.51
CA GLU A 82 -19.86 -4.71 13.70
C GLU A 82 -19.63 -5.27 12.29
N PRO A 83 -20.59 -6.04 11.73
CA PRO A 83 -20.47 -6.53 10.36
C PRO A 83 -20.34 -5.35 9.39
N MET A 84 -19.46 -5.51 8.40
CA MET A 84 -19.27 -4.48 7.38
C MET A 84 -20.52 -4.35 6.52
N ASP A 85 -20.95 -3.11 6.33
CA ASP A 85 -22.01 -2.77 5.39
C ASP A 85 -21.62 -3.13 3.94
N ARG A 86 -22.62 -3.39 3.09
CA ARG A 86 -22.41 -3.94 1.74
C ARG A 86 -21.59 -3.02 0.86
N ASP A 87 -21.80 -1.71 0.99
CA ASP A 87 -21.06 -0.66 0.27
C ASP A 87 -19.60 -0.57 0.72
N LYS A 88 -19.34 -0.71 2.03
CA LYS A 88 -17.98 -0.70 2.57
C LYS A 88 -17.22 -1.95 2.13
N SER A 89 -17.89 -3.08 2.08
CA SER A 89 -17.30 -4.34 1.61
C SER A 89 -16.96 -4.29 0.12
N SER A 90 -17.85 -3.75 -0.72
CA SER A 90 -17.59 -3.62 -2.16
C SER A 90 -16.44 -2.64 -2.44
N LEU A 91 -16.42 -1.49 -1.76
CA LEU A 91 -15.32 -0.53 -1.84
C LEU A 91 -13.97 -1.12 -1.41
N LEU A 92 -13.95 -1.87 -0.30
CA LEU A 92 -12.74 -2.52 0.18
C LEU A 92 -12.23 -3.59 -0.80
N ALA A 93 -13.15 -4.35 -1.40
CA ALA A 93 -12.81 -5.35 -2.42
C ALA A 93 -12.25 -4.71 -3.69
N MET A 94 -12.86 -3.63 -4.18
CA MET A 94 -12.39 -2.89 -5.36
C MET A 94 -11.00 -2.30 -5.15
N THR A 95 -10.78 -1.62 -4.03
CA THR A 95 -9.49 -0.98 -3.72
C THR A 95 -8.37 -2.00 -3.49
N SER A 96 -8.63 -3.09 -2.77
CA SER A 96 -7.64 -4.15 -2.56
C SER A 96 -7.29 -4.89 -3.85
N SER A 97 -8.27 -5.12 -4.73
CA SER A 97 -8.05 -5.71 -6.06
C SER A 97 -7.19 -4.79 -6.94
N PHE A 98 -7.48 -3.48 -6.93
CA PHE A 98 -6.70 -2.47 -7.66
C PHE A 98 -5.22 -2.41 -7.21
N ILE A 99 -4.99 -2.46 -5.89
CA ILE A 99 -3.64 -2.46 -5.31
C ILE A 99 -2.78 -3.63 -5.82
N ILE A 100 -3.38 -4.81 -6.00
CA ILE A 100 -2.69 -6.01 -6.48
C ILE A 100 -2.52 -5.95 -8.00
N SER A 101 -3.56 -5.52 -8.73
CA SER A 101 -3.56 -5.45 -10.19
C SER A 101 -2.64 -4.37 -10.78
N SER A 102 -2.25 -3.36 -10.00
CA SER A 102 -1.37 -2.28 -10.49
C SER A 102 0.04 -2.75 -10.83
N PHE A 103 0.50 -3.89 -10.28
CA PHE A 103 1.85 -4.40 -10.52
C PHE A 103 1.99 -5.14 -11.87
N PRO A 104 1.09 -6.06 -12.28
CA PRO A 104 1.18 -6.72 -13.58
C PRO A 104 0.97 -5.82 -14.79
N TYR A 105 0.12 -4.78 -14.67
CA TYR A 105 -0.26 -3.91 -15.80
C TYR A 105 -0.23 -2.42 -15.41
N PRO A 106 0.96 -1.83 -15.23
CA PRO A 106 1.10 -0.43 -14.87
C PRO A 106 0.93 0.54 -16.05
N SER A 107 1.01 0.06 -17.30
CA SER A 107 1.01 0.89 -18.51
C SER A 107 -0.09 1.96 -18.62
N PRO A 108 -1.40 1.67 -18.39
CA PRO A 108 -2.44 2.67 -18.60
C PRO A 108 -2.33 3.83 -17.60
N LEU A 109 -1.83 3.56 -16.39
CA LEU A 109 -1.62 4.60 -15.39
C LEU A 109 -0.47 5.53 -15.82
N PHE A 110 0.60 4.98 -16.38
CA PHE A 110 1.72 5.78 -16.88
C PHE A 110 1.32 6.66 -18.05
N ASP A 111 0.61 6.11 -19.03
CA ASP A 111 0.20 6.87 -20.22
C ASP A 111 -0.72 8.04 -19.86
N LEU A 112 -1.69 7.83 -18.96
CA LEU A 112 -2.59 8.87 -18.48
C LEU A 112 -1.82 9.97 -17.72
N THR A 113 -0.93 9.59 -16.80
CA THR A 113 -0.14 10.59 -16.05
C THR A 113 0.81 11.38 -16.94
N HIS A 114 1.39 10.74 -17.97
CA HIS A 114 2.24 11.40 -18.95
C HIS A 114 1.46 12.41 -19.81
N GLN A 115 0.26 12.05 -20.28
CA GLN A 115 -0.62 12.97 -21.02
C GLN A 115 -1.04 14.17 -20.16
N MET A 116 -1.41 13.94 -18.89
CA MET A 116 -1.75 15.02 -17.96
C MET A 116 -0.56 15.95 -17.70
N ALA A 117 0.64 15.39 -17.55
CA ALA A 117 1.85 16.19 -17.35
C ALA A 117 2.16 17.07 -18.57
N LEU A 118 2.07 16.53 -19.80
CA LEU A 118 2.28 17.32 -21.02
C LEU A 118 1.22 18.41 -21.21
N SER A 119 -0.06 18.09 -20.95
CA SER A 119 -1.14 19.07 -21.05
C SER A 119 -1.02 20.20 -20.02
N SER A 120 -0.31 20.01 -18.92
CA SER A 120 -0.09 21.07 -17.93
C SER A 120 1.02 22.06 -18.30
N TYR A 121 1.87 21.68 -19.26
CA TYR A 121 3.00 22.49 -19.72
C TYR A 121 2.67 23.32 -20.97
N LEU A 122 1.65 22.91 -21.74
CA LEU A 122 1.09 23.63 -22.89
C LEU A 122 -0.01 24.60 -22.44
#